data_AF-A0A0K6IP26-F1
#
_entry.id   AF-A0A0K6IP26-F1
#
_cell.length_a   1.000
_cell.length_b   1.000
_cell.length_c   1.000
_cell.angle_alpha   90.00
_cell.angle_beta   90.00
_cell.angle_gamma   90.00
#
_symmetry.space_group_name_H-M   'P 1'
#
loop_
_entity.id
_entity.type
_entity.pdbx_description
1 polymer ?
#
loop_
_entity_poly.entity_id
_entity_poly.type
_entity_poly.pdbx_seq_one_letter_code
_entity_poly.pdbx_strand_id
1 'polypeptide(L)' 'MNPRPIETAQDEDLRLSRQAMQRAALRAWEIAARTGTAIIIRRAGAIEAVRPQELEPPQLQQTLHAPDTGKP' A
#
# COMPACT_ATOMS: atom_id res chain seq x y z
N MET A 1 -11.92 -13.99 -3.01
CA MET A 1 -11.57 -12.61 -3.44
C MET A 1 -11.11 -12.69 -4.90
N ASN A 2 -11.48 -11.70 -5.73
CA ASN A 2 -11.02 -11.64 -7.12
C ASN A 2 -9.52 -11.27 -7.12
N PRO A 3 -8.61 -12.12 -7.62
CA PRO A 3 -7.16 -11.91 -7.53
C PRO A 3 -6.64 -10.86 -8.51
N ARG A 4 -7.51 -10.27 -9.33
CA ARG A 4 -7.12 -9.32 -10.37
C ARG A 4 -6.69 -7.98 -9.76
N PRO A 5 -5.61 -7.36 -10.30
CA PRO A 5 -5.19 -6.02 -9.89
C PRO A 5 -6.35 -5.02 -10.02
N ILE A 6 -6.47 -4.11 -9.05
CA ILE A 6 -7.57 -3.13 -8.99
C ILE A 6 -7.56 -2.18 -10.19
N GLU A 7 -6.40 -2.01 -10.83
CA GLU A 7 -6.18 -1.25 -12.05
C GLU A 7 -6.88 -1.87 -13.28
N THR A 8 -7.23 -3.16 -13.19
CA THR A 8 -7.95 -3.89 -14.25
C THR A 8 -9.43 -4.05 -13.93
N ALA A 9 -9.94 -3.34 -12.91
CA ALA A 9 -11.34 -3.34 -12.58
C ALA A 9 -12.17 -2.83 -13.77
N GLN A 10 -13.34 -3.46 -13.97
CA GLN A 10 -14.33 -3.00 -14.95
C GLN A 10 -14.96 -1.67 -14.51
N ASP A 11 -15.04 -1.47 -13.20
CA ASP A 11 -15.48 -0.23 -12.58
C ASP A 11 -14.37 0.83 -12.67
N GLU A 12 -14.71 1.97 -13.26
CA GLU A 12 -13.78 3.07 -13.49
C GLU A 12 -13.33 3.73 -12.19
N ASP A 13 -14.22 3.88 -11.21
CA ASP A 13 -13.89 4.47 -9.91
C ASP A 13 -12.89 3.59 -9.16
N LEU A 14 -13.09 2.26 -9.21
CA LEU A 14 -12.13 1.31 -8.64
C LEU A 14 -10.78 1.37 -9.35
N ARG A 15 -10.76 1.45 -10.68
CA ARG A 15 -9.50 1.56 -11.43
C ARG A 15 -8.72 2.83 -11.06
N LEU A 16 -9.41 3.95 -10.89
CA LEU A 16 -8.80 5.23 -10.50
C LEU A 16 -8.43 5.28 -9.00
N SER A 17 -9.06 4.45 -8.17
CA SER A 17 -8.82 4.43 -6.72
C SER A 17 -7.36 4.15 -6.35
N ARG A 18 -6.62 3.37 -7.15
CA ARG A 18 -5.20 3.09 -6.91
C ARG A 18 -4.37 4.37 -6.81
N GLN A 19 -4.55 5.29 -7.75
CA GLN A 19 -3.80 6.55 -7.75
C GLN A 19 -4.21 7.42 -6.55
N ALA A 20 -5.50 7.45 -6.22
CA ALA A 20 -5.99 8.16 -5.05
C ALA A 20 -5.40 7.61 -3.74
N MET A 21 -5.37 6.28 -3.58
CA MET A 21 -4.77 5.60 -2.43
C MET A 21 -3.26 5.86 -2.32
N GLN A 22 -2.54 5.89 -3.46
CA GLN A 22 -1.10 6.20 -3.43
C GLN A 22 -0.83 7.63 -2.95
N ARG A 23 -1.62 8.61 -3.40
CA ARG A 23 -1.53 10.00 -2.89
C ARG A 23 -1.88 10.08 -1.41
N ALA A 24 -2.93 9.38 -0.98
CA ALA A 24 -3.34 9.33 0.42
C ALA A 24 -2.25 8.73 1.31
N ALA A 25 -1.62 7.64 0.86
CA ALA A 25 -0.50 7.01 1.56
C ALA A 25 0.67 7.98 1.72
N LEU A 26 1.14 8.61 0.63
CA LEU A 26 2.22 9.58 0.68
C LEU A 26 1.94 10.70 1.68
N ARG A 27 0.72 11.25 1.66
CA ARG A 27 0.34 12.31 2.60
C ARG A 27 0.29 11.84 4.04
N ALA A 28 -0.21 10.63 4.29
CA ALA A 28 -0.25 10.05 5.63
C ALA A 28 1.17 9.89 6.20
N TRP A 29 2.13 9.42 5.39
CA TRP A 29 3.54 9.32 5.78
C TRP A 29 4.16 10.68 6.11
N GLU A 30 3.92 11.70 5.27
CA GLU A 30 4.42 13.05 5.52
C GLU A 30 3.88 13.62 6.84
N ILE A 31 2.58 13.46 7.11
CA ILE A 31 1.96 13.91 8.37
C ILE A 31 2.57 13.16 9.54
N ALA A 32 2.63 11.83 9.47
CA ALA A 32 3.18 10.98 10.52
C ALA A 32 4.63 11.36 10.86
N ALA A 33 5.45 11.67 9.85
CA ALA A 33 6.84 12.11 10.06
C ALA A 33 6.89 13.45 10.80
N ARG A 34 6.01 14.38 10.43
CA ARG A 34 5.93 15.71 11.05
C ARG A 34 5.37 15.68 12.48
N THR A 35 4.44 14.78 12.77
CA THR A 35 3.76 14.70 14.07
C THR A 35 4.35 13.64 14.99
N GLY A 36 5.38 12.90 14.55
CA GLY A 36 5.96 11.80 15.31
C GLY A 36 4.97 10.65 15.55
N THR A 37 3.97 10.50 14.69
CA THR A 37 2.92 9.48 14.82
C THR A 37 3.32 8.20 14.09
N ALA A 38 2.95 7.05 14.62
CA ALA A 38 3.18 5.77 13.96
C ALA A 38 2.12 5.49 12.89
N ILE A 39 2.52 4.87 11.79
CA ILE A 39 1.62 4.31 10.78
C ILE A 39 1.38 2.84 11.11
N ILE A 40 0.11 2.42 11.15
CA ILE A 40 -0.25 1.01 11.31
C ILE A 40 -0.41 0.38 9.94
N ILE A 41 0.36 -0.67 9.65
CA ILE A 41 0.29 -1.43 8.40
C ILE A 41 -0.03 -2.90 8.66
N ARG A 42 -0.56 -3.57 7.65
CA ARG A 42 -0.65 -5.03 7.62
C ARG A 42 0.32 -5.59 6.59
N ARG A 43 1.29 -6.39 7.04
CA ARG A 43 2.32 -7.02 6.18
C ARG A 43 2.40 -8.50 6.52
N ALA A 44 2.39 -9.37 5.50
CA ALA A 44 2.46 -10.82 5.68
C ALA A 44 1.46 -11.39 6.70
N GLY A 45 0.30 -10.75 6.87
CA GLY A 45 -0.73 -11.15 7.81
C GLY A 45 -0.61 -10.56 9.22
N ALA A 46 0.52 -9.96 9.59
CA ALA A 46 0.77 -9.29 10.85
C ALA A 46 0.40 -7.81 10.80
N ILE A 47 -0.03 -7.25 11.93
CA ILE A 47 -0.23 -5.81 12.11
C ILE A 47 1.04 -5.26 12.76
N GLU A 48 1.63 -4.24 12.13
CA GLU A 48 2.87 -3.62 12.55
C GLU A 48 2.65 -2.11 12.74
N ALA A 49 3.22 -1.56 13.81
CA ALA A 49 3.31 -0.11 14.00
C ALA A 49 4.68 0.35 13.53
N VAL A 50 4.71 1.25 12.55
CA VAL A 50 5.94 1.72 11.92
C VAL A 50 6.10 3.21 12.18
N ARG A 51 7.24 3.61 12.76
CA ARG A 51 7.56 5.04 12.85
C ARG A 51 8.25 5.51 11.56
N PRO A 52 7.88 6.67 11.00
CA PRO A 52 8.51 7.18 9.79
C PRO A 52 10.03 7.40 9.89
N GLN A 53 10.55 7.54 11.11
CA GLN A 53 11.98 7.74 11.40
C GLN A 53 12.78 6.43 11.42
N GLU A 54 12.11 5.30 11.62
CA GLU A 54 12.72 3.95 11.66
C GLU A 54 12.83 3.36 10.25
N LEU A 55 12.22 4.03 9.27
CA LEU A 55 12.37 3.68 7.88
C LEU A 55 13.50 4.51 7.28
N GLU A 56 14.65 3.87 7.05
CA GLU A 56 15.43 4.19 5.86
C GLU A 56 14.45 4.21 4.68
N PRO A 57 14.41 5.28 3.85
CA PRO A 57 13.32 5.54 2.91
C PRO A 57 13.04 4.28 2.11
N PRO A 58 11.98 3.53 2.44
CA PRO A 58 11.74 2.27 1.80
C PRO A 58 11.22 2.69 0.45
N GLN A 59 11.83 2.16 -0.57
CA GLN A 59 11.30 2.19 -1.91
C GLN A 59 9.82 1.79 -1.82
N LEU A 60 8.91 2.78 -1.89
CA LEU A 60 7.45 2.61 -1.89
C LEU A 60 6.97 1.96 -3.20
N GLN A 61 7.88 1.31 -3.91
CA GLN A 61 7.67 0.51 -5.10
C GLN A 61 8.02 -0.93 -4.72
N GLN A 62 7.12 -1.85 -5.08
CA GLN A 62 7.32 -3.31 -5.08
C GLN A 62 7.01 -4.01 -3.75
N THR A 63 5.72 -4.12 -3.43
CA THR A 63 5.13 -5.39 -2.96
C THR A 63 3.61 -5.37 -3.18
N LEU A 64 3.20 -4.98 -4.39
CA LEU A 64 1.95 -5.47 -4.95
C LEU A 64 2.26 -6.86 -5.50
N HIS A 65 2.02 -7.84 -4.65
CA HIS A 65 1.72 -9.25 -4.95
C HIS A 65 2.01 -9.67 -6.40
N ALA A 66 3.09 -10.44 -6.60
CA ALA A 66 3.26 -11.22 -7.82
C ALA A 66 2.04 -12.14 -8.00
N PRO A 67 1.52 -12.32 -9.22
CA PRO A 67 0.44 -13.27 -9.44
C PRO A 67 0.97 -14.69 -9.18
N ASP A 68 0.34 -15.37 -8.23
CA ASP A 68 0.50 -16.80 -8.00
C ASP A 68 0.11 -17.52 -9.29
N THR A 69 1.12 -18.03 -10.00
CA THR A 69 0.96 -18.79 -11.24
C THR A 69 0.65 -20.24 -10.86
N GLY A 70 -0.58 -20.45 -10.37
CA GLY A 70 -1.19 -21.76 -10.21
C GLY A 70 -1.55 -22.34 -11.58
N LYS A 71 -0.60 -23.08 -12.15
CA LYS A 71 -0.73 -23.90 -13.35
C LYS A 71 -1.58 -25.16 -13.05
N PRO A 72 -2.52 -25.60 -13.92
CA PRO A 72 -3.05 -26.96 -13.88
C PRO A 72 -2.09 -27.98 -14.52
#